data_AF-A0A3L7VEH7-F1
#
_entry.id   AF-A0A3L7VEH7-F1
#
_cell.length_a   1.000
_cell.length_b   1.000
_cell.length_c   1.000
_cell.angle_alpha   90.00
_cell.angle_beta   90.00
_cell.angle_gamma   90.00
#
_symmetry.space_group_name_H-M   'P 1'
#
loop_
_entity.id
_entity.type
_entity.pdbx_description
1 polymer ?
#
loop_
_entity_poly.entity_id
_entity_poly.type
_entity_poly.pdbx_seq_one_letter_code
_entity_poly.pdbx_strand_id
1 'polypeptide(L)'
;MQPATRSPPRLTDWLQNNVPEALTVLRIPAAHRRRLRTTNGLERLNKEIKRRTQVAKLFPNEASLLRLASAVLSEISDDGETYRAYLNMEAR
;
A
#
# COMPACT_ATOMS: atom_id res chain seq x y z
N MET A 1 -13.92 45.25 2.18
CA MET A 1 -14.22 44.12 3.09
C MET A 1 -13.38 42.94 2.61
N GLN A 2 -12.24 42.66 3.24
CA GLN A 2 -11.44 41.48 2.87
C GLN A 2 -12.20 40.22 3.34
N PRO A 3 -12.42 39.21 2.49
CA PRO A 3 -13.07 37.99 2.95
C PRO A 3 -12.17 37.34 3.99
N ALA A 4 -12.73 36.99 5.15
CA ALA A 4 -12.01 36.25 6.18
C ALA A 4 -11.46 34.95 5.57
N THR A 5 -10.15 34.89 5.37
CA THR A 5 -9.48 33.70 4.85
C THR A 5 -9.52 32.64 5.95
N ARG A 6 -10.53 31.78 5.91
CA ARG A 6 -10.58 30.59 6.76
C ARG A 6 -9.29 29.80 6.51
N SER A 7 -8.53 29.49 7.56
CA SER A 7 -7.33 28.67 7.44
C SER A 7 -7.66 27.42 6.61
N PRO A 8 -6.82 27.04 5.65
CA PRO A 8 -7.15 25.91 4.81
C PRO A 8 -7.30 24.66 5.71
N PRO A 9 -8.24 23.76 5.40
CA PRO A 9 -8.31 22.49 6.08
C PRO A 9 -6.93 21.81 6.06
N ARG A 10 -6.56 21.08 7.12
CA ARG A 10 -5.26 20.38 7.21
C ARG A 10 -4.89 19.58 5.95
N LEU A 11 -5.89 19.02 5.26
CA LEU A 11 -5.70 18.31 3.99
C LEU A 11 -5.26 19.24 2.86
N THR A 12 -5.83 20.44 2.76
CA THR A 12 -5.48 21.44 1.74
C THR A 12 -4.06 21.93 1.94
N ASP A 13 -3.69 22.27 3.18
CA ASP A 13 -2.31 22.66 3.52
C ASP A 13 -1.32 21.55 3.17
N TRP A 14 -1.64 20.31 3.55
CA TRP A 14 -0.80 19.16 3.22
C TRP A 14 -0.68 18.95 1.71
N LEU A 15 -1.79 19.01 0.97
CA LEU A 15 -1.78 18.82 -0.49
C LEU A 15 -0.96 19.90 -1.19
N GLN A 16 -1.10 21.16 -0.80
CA GLN A 16 -0.34 22.29 -1.35
C GLN A 16 1.18 22.11 -1.16
N ASN A 17 1.57 21.56 0.00
CA ASN A 17 2.98 21.32 0.33
C ASN A 17 3.56 20.03 -0.29
N ASN A 18 2.72 19.13 -0.82
CA ASN A 18 3.12 17.79 -1.29
C ASN A 18 2.61 17.49 -2.71
N VAL A 19 2.43 18.53 -3.55
CA VAL A 19 1.98 18.37 -4.94
C VAL A 19 2.88 17.42 -5.75
N PRO A 20 4.23 17.51 -5.68
CA PRO A 20 5.11 16.61 -6.42
C PRO A 20 4.88 15.14 -6.05
N GLU A 21 4.77 14.83 -4.77
CA GLU A 21 4.54 13.50 -4.23
C GLU A 21 3.16 12.98 -4.66
N ALA A 22 2.12 13.79 -4.52
CA ALA A 22 0.75 13.45 -4.87
C ALA A 22 0.58 13.11 -6.37
N LEU A 23 1.40 13.71 -7.24
CA LEU A 23 1.35 13.51 -8.69
C LEU A 23 2.37 12.47 -9.21
N THR A 24 3.15 11.84 -8.33
CA THR A 24 4.21 10.89 -8.72
C THR A 24 3.72 9.78 -9.63
N VAL A 25 2.48 9.28 -9.42
CA VAL A 25 1.91 8.19 -10.23
C VAL A 25 1.78 8.55 -11.71
N LEU A 26 1.69 9.84 -12.05
CA LEU A 26 1.59 10.30 -13.44
C LEU A 26 2.90 10.10 -14.22
N ARG A 27 4.03 9.99 -13.53
CA ARG A 27 5.35 9.68 -14.13
C ARG A 27 5.49 8.23 -14.60
N ILE A 28 4.54 7.36 -14.25
CA ILE A 28 4.55 5.94 -14.58
C ILE A 28 3.69 5.69 -15.83
N PRO A 29 3.99 4.68 -16.69
CA PRO A 29 3.16 4.33 -17.84
C PRO A 29 1.68 4.21 -17.49
N ALA A 30 0.82 4.70 -18.39
CA ALA A 30 -0.62 4.78 -18.15
C ALA A 30 -1.24 3.41 -17.83
N ALA A 31 -0.71 2.35 -18.44
CA ALA A 31 -1.08 0.95 -18.19
C ALA A 31 -0.94 0.53 -16.70
N HIS A 32 -0.05 1.17 -15.94
CA HIS A 32 0.25 0.81 -14.54
C HIS A 32 -0.42 1.71 -13.51
N ARG A 33 -0.79 2.93 -13.88
CA ARG A 33 -1.32 3.95 -12.95
C ARG A 33 -2.52 3.43 -12.14
N ARG A 34 -3.42 2.66 -12.76
CA ARG A 34 -4.60 2.11 -12.06
C ARG A 34 -4.22 1.20 -10.89
N ARG A 35 -3.16 0.39 -11.05
CA ARG A 35 -2.68 -0.54 -10.01
C ARG A 35 -1.86 0.17 -8.95
N LEU A 36 -1.07 1.18 -9.34
CA LEU A 36 -0.14 1.87 -8.45
C LEU A 36 -0.74 3.06 -7.68
N ARG A 37 -1.84 3.65 -8.16
CA ARG A 37 -2.51 4.76 -7.45
C ARG A 37 -3.31 4.31 -6.24
N THR A 38 -3.50 3.01 -6.03
CA THR A 38 -4.30 2.47 -4.92
C THR A 38 -3.48 1.56 -4.04
N THR A 39 -3.89 1.44 -2.78
CA THR A 39 -3.28 0.57 -1.76
C THR A 39 -3.97 -0.79 -1.66
N ASN A 40 -4.88 -1.13 -2.57
CA ASN A 40 -5.73 -2.33 -2.49
C ASN A 40 -4.94 -3.63 -2.30
N GLY A 41 -3.81 -3.79 -3.01
CA GLY A 41 -2.94 -4.96 -2.89
C GLY A 41 -2.30 -5.04 -1.51
N LEU A 42 -1.78 -3.92 -1.01
CA LEU A 42 -1.16 -3.80 0.31
C LEU A 42 -2.19 -4.00 1.43
N GLU A 43 -3.39 -3.45 1.31
CA GLU A 43 -4.47 -3.64 2.26
C GLU A 43 -4.91 -5.11 2.34
N ARG A 44 -5.00 -5.79 1.19
CA ARG A 44 -5.29 -7.23 1.15
C ARG A 44 -4.18 -8.04 1.83
N LEU A 45 -2.92 -7.72 1.57
CA LEU A 45 -1.76 -8.35 2.20
C LEU A 45 -1.77 -8.16 3.73
N ASN A 46 -1.94 -6.92 4.18
CA ASN A 46 -1.99 -6.58 5.62
C ASN A 46 -3.18 -7.25 6.32
N LYS A 47 -4.33 -7.35 5.64
CA LYS A 47 -5.50 -8.06 6.18
C LYS A 47 -5.21 -9.54 6.38
N GLU A 48 -4.48 -10.17 5.46
CA GLU A 48 -4.15 -11.58 5.56
C GLU A 48 -3.12 -11.87 6.65
N ILE A 49 -2.08 -11.04 6.75
CA ILE A 49 -1.11 -11.11 7.86
C ILE A 49 -1.88 -10.98 9.18
N LYS A 50 -2.71 -9.93 9.33
CA LYS A 50 -3.51 -9.71 10.54
C LYS A 50 -4.41 -10.92 10.87
N ARG A 51 -5.09 -11.49 9.88
CA ARG A 51 -5.97 -12.66 10.05
C ARG A 51 -5.21 -13.86 10.59
N ARG A 52 -4.03 -14.17 10.03
CA ARG A 52 -3.23 -15.34 10.42
C ARG A 52 -2.50 -15.13 11.75
N THR A 53 -2.04 -13.92 12.04
CA THR A 53 -1.43 -13.61 13.35
C THR A 53 -2.46 -13.58 14.49
N GLN A 54 -3.73 -13.25 14.19
CA GLN A 54 -4.78 -13.16 15.20
C GLN A 54 -5.11 -14.51 15.88
N VAL A 55 -4.86 -15.64 15.21
CA VAL A 55 -5.08 -16.98 15.76
C VAL A 55 -4.19 -17.26 16.98
N ALA A 56 -2.94 -16.80 16.95
CA ALA A 56 -2.00 -16.99 18.07
C ALA A 56 -2.35 -16.13 19.30
N LYS A 57 -3.07 -15.00 19.11
CA LYS A 57 -3.42 -13.95 20.09
C LYS A 57 -2.24 -13.27 20.82
N LEU A 58 -1.22 -14.02 21.20
CA LEU A 58 0.01 -13.58 21.86
C LEU A 58 1.19 -14.37 21.30
N PHE A 59 2.35 -13.71 21.13
CA PHE A 59 3.58 -14.35 20.72
C PHE A 59 4.60 -14.35 21.86
N PRO A 60 5.42 -15.41 21.99
CA PRO A 60 6.41 -15.49 23.07
C PRO A 60 7.58 -14.53 22.88
N ASN A 61 7.83 -14.05 21.66
CA ASN A 61 8.81 -13.02 21.31
C ASN A 61 8.56 -12.49 19.89
N GLU A 62 9.21 -11.39 19.54
CA GLU A 62 9.13 -10.76 18.22
C GLU A 62 9.59 -11.67 17.09
N ALA A 63 10.66 -12.46 17.31
CA ALA A 63 11.16 -13.41 16.32
C ALA A 63 10.12 -14.46 15.92
N SER A 64 9.21 -14.83 16.83
CA SER A 64 8.13 -15.80 16.55
C SER A 64 7.03 -15.18 15.69
N LEU A 65 6.68 -13.92 15.93
CA LEU A 65 5.76 -13.17 15.07
C LEU A 65 6.36 -12.99 13.67
N LEU A 66 7.63 -12.58 13.61
CA LEU A 66 8.34 -12.37 12.34
C LEU A 66 8.40 -13.65 11.52
N ARG A 67 8.67 -14.81 12.14
CA ARG A 67 8.65 -16.11 11.46
C ARG A 67 7.29 -16.41 10.84
N LEU A 68 6.19 -16.20 11.58
CA LEU A 68 4.85 -16.42 11.03
C LEU A 68 4.56 -15.45 9.89
N ALA A 69 4.77 -14.15 10.09
CA ALA A 69 4.52 -13.14 9.05
C ALA A 69 5.32 -13.43 7.77
N SER A 70 6.59 -13.82 7.90
CA SER A 70 7.45 -14.19 6.77
C SER A 70 6.92 -15.43 6.05
N ALA A 71 6.51 -16.46 6.78
CA ALA A 71 5.93 -17.66 6.18
C ALA A 71 4.63 -17.36 5.40
N VAL A 72 3.77 -16.47 5.93
CA VAL A 72 2.57 -16.02 5.22
C VAL A 72 2.91 -15.26 3.94
N LEU A 73 3.93 -14.39 3.98
CA LEU A 73 4.40 -13.66 2.80
C LEU A 73 4.98 -14.60 1.74
N SER A 74 5.75 -15.62 2.16
CA SER A 74 6.26 -16.65 1.25
C SER A 74 5.14 -17.40 0.56
N GLU A 75 4.15 -17.90 1.31
CA GLU A 75 2.99 -18.61 0.74
C GLU A 75 2.21 -17.76 -0.28
N ILE A 76 1.95 -16.48 0.05
CA ILE A 76 1.27 -15.56 -0.88
C ILE A 76 2.12 -15.27 -2.12
N SER A 77 3.44 -15.26 -1.98
CA SER A 77 4.35 -15.04 -3.11
C SER A 77 4.35 -16.27 -4.03
N ASP A 78 4.44 -17.48 -3.47
CA ASP A 78 4.40 -18.74 -4.21
C ASP A 78 3.07 -18.88 -4.98
N ASP A 79 1.93 -18.55 -4.34
CA ASP A 79 0.61 -18.50 -5.00
C ASP A 79 0.51 -17.40 -6.07
N GLY A 80 1.30 -16.34 -5.92
CA GLY A 80 1.36 -15.20 -6.82
C GLY A 80 2.18 -15.48 -8.09
N GLU A 81 3.22 -16.30 -8.00
CA GLU A 81 4.05 -16.73 -9.13
C GLU A 81 3.27 -17.57 -10.14
N THR A 82 2.19 -18.23 -9.70
CA THR A 82 1.25 -18.96 -10.56
C THR A 82 0.35 -18.05 -11.40
N TYR A 83 0.28 -16.74 -11.11
CA TYR A 83 -0.53 -15.75 -11.83
C TYR A 83 0.34 -14.69 -12.51
N ARG A 84 -0.11 -14.21 -13.69
CA ARG A 84 0.62 -13.23 -14.53
C ARG A 84 1.16 -12.04 -13.72
N ALA A 85 2.37 -11.58 -14.09
CA ALA A 85 3.06 -10.45 -13.47
C ALA A 85 2.13 -9.27 -13.11
N TYR A 86 2.18 -8.85 -11.84
CA TYR A 86 1.31 -7.78 -11.30
C TYR A 86 1.54 -6.43 -12.00
N LEU A 87 2.72 -6.19 -12.55
CA LEU A 87 3.03 -5.10 -13.47
C LEU A 87 3.74 -5.70 -14.68
N ASN A 88 3.28 -5.39 -15.88
CA ASN A 88 3.99 -5.73 -17.10
C ASN A 88 4.86 -4.55 -17.50
N MET A 89 6.15 -4.57 -17.17
CA MET A 89 7.06 -3.46 -17.44
C MET A 89 7.28 -3.18 -18.94
N GLU A 90 6.83 -4.07 -19.83
CA GLU A 90 6.86 -3.86 -21.28
C GLU A 90 5.56 -3.22 -21.82
N ALA A 91 4.54 -3.05 -20.99
CA ALA A 91 3.31 -2.38 -21.39
C ALA A 91 3.56 -0.87 -21.53
N ARG A 92 3.51 -0.37 -22.76
CA ARG A 92 3.53 1.08 -23.07
C ARG A 92 2.30 1.80 -22.50
#